data_AF-A0A6P1MHK1-F1
#
_entry.id   AF-A0A6P1MHK1-F1
#
_cell.length_a   1.000
_cell.length_b   1.000
_cell.length_c   1.000
_cell.angle_alpha   90.00
_cell.angle_beta   90.00
_cell.angle_gamma   90.00
#
_symmetry.space_group_name_H-M   'P 1'
#
loop_
_entity.id
_entity.type
_entity.pdbx_description
1 polymer ?
#
loop_
_entity_poly.entity_id
_entity_poly.type
_entity_poly.pdbx_seq_one_letter_code
_entity_poly.pdbx_strand_id
1 'polypeptide(L)'
;MLYCEYCKVKVAGLHKKCPLCHCNLSGESQDDLPQYPMIKSEISKVYFIFKLMKLAAISACVVSVLINYISYKQTMWSAFVIAGLACGWLLMTIGIKRKANLIKLLQWELYITCGLAALWDYFTGWHRWSIEFVLPCSCIACMVSIAILSAILKKQPSEYLIYLNLVNILGFVPIVFFMLGWLQIELPSAICVGCSFLFLTGIVLFKRHAAYGEIKKRLHV
;
A
#
# COMPACT_ATOMS: atom_id res chain seq x y z
N MET A 1 -0.08 -1.67 48.46
CA MET A 1 -1.44 -1.62 47.88
C MET A 1 -2.16 -0.39 48.41
N LEU A 2 -2.72 0.43 47.52
CA LEU A 2 -3.32 1.71 47.89
C LEU A 2 -4.71 1.49 48.51
N TYR A 3 -5.03 2.21 49.59
CA TYR A 3 -6.31 2.09 50.27
C TYR A 3 -7.01 3.44 50.37
N CYS A 4 -8.32 3.44 50.16
CA CYS A 4 -9.15 4.63 50.36
C CYS A 4 -9.90 4.53 51.69
N GLU A 5 -9.66 5.45 52.62
CA GLU A 5 -10.33 5.44 53.92
C GLU A 5 -11.82 5.78 53.84
N TYR A 6 -12.20 6.63 52.87
CA TYR A 6 -13.59 7.06 52.67
C TYR A 6 -14.47 5.97 52.06
N CYS A 7 -13.99 5.35 50.97
CA CYS A 7 -14.74 4.29 50.28
C CYS A 7 -14.48 2.89 50.85
N LYS A 8 -13.50 2.75 51.75
CA LYS A 8 -13.04 1.47 52.31
C LYS A 8 -12.69 0.42 51.26
N VAL A 9 -12.19 0.87 50.11
CA VAL A 9 -11.80 0.00 48.99
C VAL A 9 -10.28 -0.04 48.83
N LYS A 10 -9.78 -1.20 48.41
CA LYS A 10 -8.39 -1.39 47.99
C LYS A 10 -8.29 -1.11 46.50
N VAL A 11 -7.39 -0.21 46.13
CA VAL A 11 -7.14 0.20 44.73
C VAL A 11 -5.80 -0.40 44.30
N ALA A 12 -5.84 -1.21 43.24
CA ALA A 12 -4.63 -1.74 42.60
C ALA A 12 -4.10 -0.73 41.57
N GLY A 13 -2.78 -0.53 41.53
CA GLY A 13 -2.11 0.34 40.54
C GLY A 13 -1.46 1.60 41.10
N LEU A 14 -1.12 2.54 40.21
CA LEU A 14 -0.37 3.79 40.49
C LEU A 14 -1.29 5.02 40.49
N HIS A 15 -2.45 4.93 41.14
CA HIS A 15 -3.41 6.03 41.19
C HIS A 15 -3.09 7.00 42.33
N LYS A 16 -3.00 8.31 42.05
CA LYS A 16 -2.81 9.34 43.10
C LYS A 16 -4.09 9.67 43.87
N LYS A 17 -5.26 9.36 43.30
CA LYS A 17 -6.59 9.62 43.85
C LYS A 17 -7.51 8.43 43.61
N CYS A 18 -8.47 8.22 44.50
CA CYS A 18 -9.46 7.17 44.37
C CYS A 18 -10.35 7.43 43.13
N PRO A 19 -10.59 6.45 42.24
CA PRO A 19 -11.42 6.64 41.06
C PRO A 19 -12.93 6.77 41.38
N LEU A 20 -13.35 6.38 42.59
CA LEU A 20 -14.75 6.41 43.00
C LEU A 20 -15.14 7.73 43.68
N CYS A 21 -14.31 8.20 44.61
CA CYS A 21 -14.61 9.40 45.41
C CYS A 21 -13.62 10.55 45.22
N HIS A 22 -12.56 10.35 44.43
CA HIS A 22 -11.49 11.33 44.19
C HIS A 22 -10.72 11.81 45.43
N CYS A 23 -10.93 11.21 46.61
CA CYS A 23 -10.12 11.44 47.80
C CYS A 23 -8.70 10.87 47.63
N ASN A 24 -7.76 11.39 48.42
CA ASN A 24 -6.39 10.89 48.46
C ASN A 24 -6.36 9.45 48.99
N LEU A 25 -5.45 8.66 48.43
CA LEU A 25 -5.21 7.27 48.82
C LEU A 25 -4.06 7.22 49.82
N SER A 26 -4.19 6.39 50.84
CA SER A 26 -3.18 6.16 51.87
C SER A 26 -2.51 4.80 51.65
N GLY A 27 -1.19 4.73 51.86
CA GLY A 27 -0.39 3.50 51.76
C GLY A 27 0.70 3.54 50.69
N GLU A 28 1.60 2.55 50.72
CA GLU A 28 2.69 2.43 49.75
C GLU A 28 2.19 1.89 48.41
N SER A 29 2.50 2.63 47.34
CA SER A 29 2.35 2.18 45.97
C SER A 29 3.25 0.97 45.75
N GLN A 30 2.67 -0.10 45.22
CA GLN A 30 3.47 -1.21 44.72
C GLN A 30 4.06 -0.73 43.39
N ASP A 31 5.27 -0.17 43.47
CA ASP A 31 6.11 0.05 42.28
C ASP A 31 6.41 -1.33 41.69
N ASP A 32 6.09 -1.50 40.39
CA ASP A 32 6.89 -2.27 39.42
C ASP A 32 6.12 -2.78 38.20
N LEU A 33 4.81 -2.53 38.06
CA LEU A 33 4.11 -2.92 36.83
C LEU A 33 3.28 -1.78 36.23
N PRO A 34 3.66 -1.26 35.03
CA PRO A 34 2.79 -0.35 34.30
C PRO A 34 1.48 -1.07 33.98
N GLN A 35 0.37 -0.53 34.47
CA GLN A 35 -0.99 -1.07 34.34
C GLN A 35 -1.54 -1.03 32.90
N TYR A 36 -0.75 -0.49 31.96
CA TYR A 36 -1.08 -0.39 30.55
C TYR A 36 0.11 -0.84 29.71
N PRO A 37 -0.09 -1.71 28.70
CA PRO A 37 1.01 -2.10 27.82
C PRO A 37 1.52 -0.85 27.08
N MET A 38 2.81 -0.54 27.26
CA MET A 38 3.49 0.46 26.45
C MET A 38 3.58 -0.05 25.00
N ILE A 39 2.69 0.42 24.13
CA ILE A 39 2.74 0.17 22.68
C ILE A 39 3.88 1.03 22.09
N LYS A 40 5.13 0.69 22.40
CA LYS A 40 6.32 1.40 21.93
C LYS A 40 7.21 0.45 21.13
N SER A 41 6.96 0.32 19.84
CA SER A 41 8.00 -0.01 18.82
C SER A 41 7.46 -0.10 17.39
N GLU A 42 6.23 -0.57 17.17
CA GLU A 42 5.74 -0.79 15.79
C GLU A 42 5.35 0.51 15.06
N ILE A 43 4.84 1.51 15.78
CA ILE A 43 4.41 2.80 15.19
C ILE A 43 5.59 3.52 14.50
N SER A 44 6.80 3.42 15.06
CA SER A 44 8.01 4.03 14.51
C SER A 44 8.39 3.43 13.14
N LYS A 45 8.33 2.10 13.02
CA LYS A 45 8.63 1.40 11.76
C LYS A 45 7.62 1.73 10.67
N VAL A 46 6.33 1.75 11.02
CA VAL A 46 5.25 2.11 10.07
C VAL A 46 5.43 3.54 9.57
N TYR A 47 5.68 4.49 10.48
CA TYR A 47 5.94 5.88 10.10
C TYR A 47 7.17 6.02 9.19
N PHE A 48 8.24 5.27 9.46
CA PHE A 48 9.43 5.24 8.60
C PHE A 48 9.12 4.74 7.19
N ILE A 49 8.36 3.65 7.05
CA ILE A 49 7.96 3.12 5.73
C ILE A 49 7.09 4.13 4.97
N PHE A 50 6.12 4.77 5.63
CA PHE A 50 5.31 5.83 5.02
C PHE A 50 6.16 7.03 4.58
N LYS A 51 7.21 7.38 5.34
CA LYS A 51 8.16 8.42 4.96
C LYS A 51 8.93 8.03 3.70
N LEU A 52 9.38 6.78 3.60
CA LEU A 52 10.07 6.25 2.43
C LEU A 52 9.17 6.22 1.20
N MET A 53 7.91 5.78 1.33
CA MET A 53 6.93 5.79 0.24
C MET A 53 6.68 7.20 -0.30
N LYS A 54 6.55 8.20 0.57
CA LYS A 54 6.44 9.61 0.16
C LYS A 54 7.66 10.08 -0.61
N LEU A 55 8.84 9.77 -0.11
CA LEU A 55 10.09 10.14 -0.76
C LEU A 55 10.18 9.52 -2.15
N ALA A 56 9.84 8.23 -2.28
CA ALA A 56 9.79 7.53 -3.55
C ALA A 56 8.80 8.19 -4.53
N ALA A 57 7.59 8.53 -4.08
CA ALA A 57 6.59 9.22 -4.89
C ALA A 57 7.10 10.59 -5.38
N ILE A 58 7.69 11.40 -4.49
CA ILE A 58 8.25 12.70 -4.86
C ILE A 58 9.42 12.53 -5.86
N SER A 59 10.30 11.55 -5.64
CA SER A 59 11.39 11.27 -6.59
C SER A 59 10.87 10.85 -7.96
N ALA A 60 9.80 10.05 -8.03
CA ALA A 60 9.17 9.66 -9.29
C ALA A 60 8.59 10.87 -10.02
N CYS A 61 7.93 11.80 -9.30
CA CYS A 61 7.50 13.08 -9.89
C CYS A 61 8.68 13.85 -10.49
N VAL A 62 9.76 14.05 -9.73
CA VAL A 62 10.95 14.80 -10.19
C VAL A 62 11.56 14.14 -11.43
N VAL A 63 11.81 12.83 -11.38
CA VAL A 63 12.36 12.08 -12.52
C VAL A 63 11.44 12.20 -13.73
N SER A 64 10.12 12.05 -13.56
CA SER A 64 9.18 12.17 -14.68
C SER A 64 9.21 13.55 -15.35
N VAL A 65 9.34 14.63 -14.57
CA VAL A 65 9.46 16.00 -15.10
C VAL A 65 10.77 16.18 -15.84
N LEU A 66 11.88 15.67 -15.31
CA LEU A 66 13.19 15.72 -15.97
C LEU A 66 13.18 14.98 -17.31
N ILE A 67 12.63 13.76 -17.36
CA ILE A 67 12.55 13.00 -18.61
C ILE A 67 11.63 13.73 -19.60
N ASN A 68 10.51 14.31 -19.15
CA ASN A 68 9.67 15.11 -20.03
C ASN A 68 10.40 16.33 -20.62
N TYR A 69 11.19 17.01 -19.80
CA TYR A 69 12.00 18.15 -20.24
C TYR A 69 13.06 17.74 -21.27
N ILE A 70 13.78 16.65 -21.03
CA ILE A 70 14.84 16.15 -21.92
C ILE A 70 14.25 15.61 -23.24
N SER A 71 13.11 14.95 -23.18
CA SER A 71 12.56 14.24 -24.34
C SER A 71 11.95 15.17 -25.41
N TYR A 72 11.81 16.48 -25.14
CA TYR A 72 11.31 17.52 -26.06
C TYR A 72 10.01 17.12 -26.82
N LYS A 73 9.17 16.27 -26.20
CA LYS A 73 7.88 15.87 -26.77
C LYS A 73 6.83 16.90 -26.35
N GLN A 74 5.97 17.31 -27.28
CA GLN A 74 4.87 18.25 -27.00
C GLN A 74 3.80 17.69 -26.05
N THR A 75 3.85 16.40 -25.73
CA THR A 75 2.91 15.71 -24.85
C THR A 75 3.34 15.82 -23.39
N MET A 76 2.51 16.45 -22.55
CA MET A 76 2.74 16.63 -21.10
C MET A 76 2.48 15.37 -20.26
N TRP A 77 3.09 14.24 -20.62
CA TRP A 77 2.96 12.96 -19.91
C TRP A 77 3.37 13.00 -18.43
N SER A 78 4.32 13.86 -18.03
CA SER A 78 4.70 14.02 -16.62
C SER A 78 3.55 14.55 -15.75
N ALA A 79 2.62 15.32 -16.32
CA ALA A 79 1.44 15.80 -15.60
C ALA A 79 0.53 14.64 -15.17
N PHE A 80 0.42 13.58 -15.99
CA PHE A 80 -0.32 12.36 -15.63
C PHE A 80 0.34 11.58 -14.50
N VAL A 81 1.67 11.50 -14.49
CA VAL A 81 2.42 10.85 -13.40
C VAL A 81 2.17 11.59 -12.09
N ILE A 82 2.26 12.92 -12.10
CA ILE A 82 1.99 13.76 -10.92
C ILE A 82 0.54 13.63 -10.47
N ALA A 83 -0.43 13.72 -11.40
CA ALA A 83 -1.84 13.59 -11.09
C ALA A 83 -2.19 12.20 -10.53
N GLY A 84 -1.62 11.14 -11.10
CA GLY A 84 -1.77 9.77 -10.61
C GLY A 84 -1.23 9.62 -9.19
N LEU A 85 0.00 10.05 -8.93
CA LEU A 85 0.61 10.00 -7.59
C LEU A 85 -0.14 10.85 -6.57
N ALA A 86 -0.62 12.03 -6.96
CA ALA A 86 -1.44 12.88 -6.11
C ALA A 86 -2.80 12.21 -5.79
N CYS A 87 -3.44 11.61 -6.79
CA CYS A 87 -4.69 10.87 -6.63
C CYS A 87 -4.49 9.68 -5.68
N GLY A 88 -3.44 8.88 -5.87
CA GLY A 88 -3.12 7.75 -5.00
C GLY A 88 -2.84 8.16 -3.57
N TRP A 89 -2.10 9.25 -3.37
CA TRP A 89 -1.86 9.79 -2.04
C TRP A 89 -3.17 10.23 -1.36
N LEU A 90 -4.04 10.92 -2.10
CA LEU A 90 -5.37 11.31 -1.61
C LEU A 90 -6.21 10.08 -1.24
N LEU A 91 -6.34 9.10 -2.15
CA LEU A 91 -7.08 7.86 -1.92
C LEU A 91 -6.54 7.10 -0.71
N MET A 92 -5.22 7.05 -0.53
CA MET A 92 -4.59 6.43 0.62
C MET A 92 -4.96 7.16 1.92
N THR A 93 -4.87 8.50 1.95
CA THR A 93 -5.23 9.27 3.16
C THR A 93 -6.71 9.15 3.51
N ILE A 94 -7.60 9.17 2.50
CA ILE A 94 -9.05 8.97 2.67
C ILE A 94 -9.32 7.55 3.16
N GLY A 95 -8.66 6.56 2.57
CA GLY A 95 -8.81 5.16 2.93
C GLY A 95 -8.41 4.89 4.37
N ILE A 96 -7.32 5.51 4.85
CA ILE A 96 -6.89 5.41 6.25
C ILE A 96 -7.93 6.05 7.17
N LYS A 97 -8.41 7.26 6.85
CA LYS A 97 -9.42 7.98 7.65
C LYS A 97 -10.75 7.24 7.72
N ARG A 98 -11.19 6.66 6.61
CA ARG A 98 -12.48 5.94 6.49
C ARG A 98 -12.37 4.45 6.86
N LYS A 99 -11.21 3.97 7.30
CA LYS A 99 -10.91 2.54 7.54
C LYS A 99 -11.33 1.66 6.35
N ALA A 100 -11.20 2.19 5.14
CA ALA A 100 -11.55 1.47 3.92
C ALA A 100 -10.47 0.44 3.58
N ASN A 101 -10.81 -0.52 2.74
CA ASN A 101 -9.85 -1.50 2.25
C ASN A 101 -8.83 -0.86 1.29
N LEU A 102 -7.67 -0.46 1.83
CA LEU A 102 -6.62 0.24 1.08
C LEU A 102 -6.15 -0.52 -0.17
N ILE A 103 -6.04 -1.85 -0.08
CA ILE A 103 -5.64 -2.71 -1.20
C ILE A 103 -6.64 -2.61 -2.35
N LYS A 104 -7.94 -2.57 -2.04
CA LYS A 104 -9.00 -2.40 -3.05
C LYS A 104 -8.92 -1.01 -3.69
N LEU A 105 -8.62 0.04 -2.91
CA LEU A 105 -8.44 1.38 -3.45
C LEU A 105 -7.25 1.46 -4.41
N LEU A 106 -6.10 0.88 -4.05
CA LEU A 106 -4.90 0.85 -4.91
C LEU A 106 -5.13 0.14 -6.25
N GLN A 107 -5.95 -0.91 -6.25
CA GLN A 107 -6.32 -1.56 -7.51
C GLN A 107 -7.22 -0.68 -8.37
N TRP A 108 -8.23 -0.04 -7.78
CA TRP A 108 -9.09 0.88 -8.52
C TRP A 108 -8.30 2.06 -9.06
N GLU A 109 -7.37 2.58 -8.27
CA GLU A 109 -6.44 3.61 -8.70
C GLU A 109 -5.64 3.16 -9.92
N LEU A 110 -5.05 1.96 -9.89
CA LEU A 110 -4.33 1.38 -11.03
C LEU A 110 -5.20 1.34 -12.29
N TYR A 111 -6.41 0.77 -12.21
CA TYR A 111 -7.29 0.64 -13.38
C TYR A 111 -7.73 2.00 -13.92
N ILE A 112 -8.05 2.95 -13.04
CA ILE A 112 -8.45 4.31 -13.43
C ILE A 112 -7.27 5.03 -14.09
N THR A 113 -6.07 4.96 -13.52
CA THR A 113 -4.87 5.60 -14.08
C THR A 113 -4.49 5.02 -15.43
N CYS A 114 -4.49 3.69 -15.58
CA CYS A 114 -4.23 3.05 -16.88
C CYS A 114 -5.30 3.41 -17.91
N GLY A 115 -6.58 3.40 -17.54
CA GLY A 115 -7.69 3.73 -18.44
C GLY A 115 -7.65 5.19 -18.91
N LEU A 116 -7.42 6.13 -17.99
CA LEU A 116 -7.29 7.56 -18.33
C LEU A 116 -6.06 7.83 -19.21
N ALA A 117 -4.93 7.18 -18.94
CA ALA A 117 -3.73 7.32 -19.75
C ALA A 117 -3.94 6.79 -21.17
N ALA A 118 -4.56 5.62 -21.32
CA ALA A 118 -4.88 5.04 -22.63
C ALA A 118 -5.87 5.91 -23.42
N LEU A 119 -6.90 6.45 -22.74
CA LEU A 119 -7.88 7.34 -23.36
C LEU A 119 -7.21 8.63 -23.87
N TRP A 120 -6.31 9.22 -23.07
CA TRP A 120 -5.56 10.40 -23.48
C TRP A 120 -4.62 10.12 -24.66
N ASP A 121 -3.94 8.98 -24.62
CA ASP A 121 -3.07 8.55 -25.71
C ASP A 121 -3.85 8.41 -27.02
N TYR A 122 -5.06 7.84 -26.96
CA TYR A 122 -5.96 7.77 -28.11
C TYR A 122 -6.35 9.15 -28.65
N PHE A 123 -6.77 10.09 -27.78
CA PHE A 123 -7.14 11.44 -28.21
C PHE A 123 -5.98 12.26 -28.76
N THR A 124 -4.75 12.00 -28.31
CA THR A 124 -3.58 12.75 -28.76
C THR A 124 -2.92 12.15 -30.00
N GLY A 125 -3.45 11.07 -30.59
CA GLY A 125 -2.92 10.49 -31.83
C GLY A 125 -2.14 9.18 -31.66
N TRP A 126 -2.38 8.45 -30.58
CA TRP A 126 -1.82 7.12 -30.29
C TRP A 126 -0.30 7.07 -30.35
N HIS A 127 0.32 7.78 -29.42
CA HIS A 127 1.77 7.86 -29.25
C HIS A 127 2.35 6.68 -28.46
N ARG A 128 1.52 5.72 -28.02
CA ARG A 128 1.88 4.43 -27.36
C ARG A 128 2.56 4.56 -26.00
N TRP A 129 2.82 5.78 -25.53
CA TRP A 129 3.48 6.08 -24.26
C TRP A 129 2.70 5.53 -23.04
N SER A 130 1.37 5.43 -23.16
CA SER A 130 0.51 4.89 -22.10
C SER A 130 0.78 3.40 -21.85
N ILE A 131 0.99 2.64 -22.92
CA ILE A 131 1.26 1.20 -22.89
C ILE A 131 2.73 0.95 -22.51
N GLU A 132 3.64 1.76 -23.04
CA GLU A 132 5.08 1.58 -22.85
C GLU A 132 5.58 1.97 -21.46
N PHE A 133 5.04 3.05 -20.87
CA PHE A 133 5.54 3.58 -19.60
C PHE A 133 4.52 3.52 -18.49
N VAL A 134 3.29 3.97 -18.72
CA VAL A 134 2.31 4.13 -17.63
C VAL A 134 1.87 2.77 -17.11
N LEU A 135 1.45 1.87 -18.00
CA LEU A 135 0.98 0.54 -17.63
C LEU A 135 2.02 -0.26 -16.82
N PRO A 136 3.26 -0.49 -17.31
CA PRO A 136 4.24 -1.27 -16.57
C PRO A 136 4.66 -0.61 -15.25
N CYS A 137 4.89 0.71 -15.23
CA CYS A 137 5.26 1.42 -14.01
C CYS A 137 4.15 1.38 -12.95
N SER A 138 2.90 1.61 -13.34
CA SER A 138 1.75 1.57 -12.43
C SER A 138 1.51 0.15 -11.90
N CYS A 139 1.70 -0.89 -12.72
CA CYS A 139 1.61 -2.28 -12.27
C CYS A 139 2.64 -2.60 -11.18
N ILE A 140 3.91 -2.29 -11.42
CA ILE A 140 4.99 -2.51 -10.44
C ILE A 140 4.71 -1.71 -9.15
N ALA A 141 4.35 -0.43 -9.27
CA ALA A 141 4.03 0.41 -8.13
C ALA A 141 2.87 -0.15 -7.30
N CYS A 142 1.82 -0.67 -7.96
CA CYS A 142 0.68 -1.29 -7.30
C CYS A 142 1.08 -2.59 -6.58
N MET A 143 1.84 -3.48 -7.23
CA MET A 143 2.33 -4.72 -6.61
C MET A 143 3.15 -4.46 -5.35
N VAL A 144 4.13 -3.55 -5.45
CA VAL A 144 5.00 -3.15 -4.33
C VAL A 144 4.16 -2.53 -3.22
N SER A 145 3.22 -1.65 -3.55
CA SER A 145 2.35 -1.00 -2.55
C SER A 145 1.44 -2.01 -1.83
N ILE A 146 0.86 -2.98 -2.54
CA ILE A 146 0.05 -4.05 -1.95
C ILE A 146 0.91 -4.91 -1.04
N ALA A 147 2.13 -5.27 -1.46
CA ALA A 147 3.05 -6.06 -0.64
C ALA A 147 3.42 -5.33 0.66
N ILE A 148 3.83 -4.07 0.56
CA ILE A 148 4.17 -3.23 1.72
C ILE A 148 2.97 -3.06 2.66
N LEU A 149 1.79 -2.71 2.13
CA LEU A 149 0.59 -2.53 2.97
C LEU A 149 0.13 -3.83 3.61
N SER A 150 0.23 -4.97 2.92
CA SER A 150 -0.11 -6.27 3.50
C SER A 150 0.80 -6.62 4.68
N ALA A 151 2.09 -6.26 4.59
CA ALA A 151 3.08 -6.45 5.65
C ALA A 151 2.82 -5.51 6.84
N ILE A 152 2.50 -4.23 6.58
CA ILE A 152 2.22 -3.23 7.62
C ILE A 152 0.91 -3.54 8.35
N LEU A 153 -0.16 -3.80 7.60
CA LEU A 153 -1.50 -4.01 8.15
C LEU A 153 -1.68 -5.41 8.73
N LYS A 154 -0.68 -6.31 8.57
CA LYS A 154 -0.74 -7.72 8.95
C LYS A 154 -2.05 -8.38 8.48
N LYS A 155 -2.49 -8.00 7.26
CA LYS A 155 -3.73 -8.50 6.64
C LYS A 155 -3.62 -10.00 6.44
N GLN A 156 -4.73 -10.72 6.67
CA GLN A 156 -4.76 -12.16 6.38
C GLN A 156 -4.47 -12.38 4.89
N PRO A 157 -3.68 -13.42 4.55
CA PRO A 157 -3.28 -13.68 3.17
C PRO A 157 -4.46 -13.76 2.21
N SER A 158 -5.57 -14.33 2.67
CA SER A 158 -6.76 -14.47 1.84
C SER A 158 -7.27 -13.13 1.30
N GLU A 159 -7.30 -12.09 2.14
CA GLU A 159 -7.86 -10.80 1.72
C GLU A 159 -7.06 -10.07 0.64
N TYR A 160 -5.77 -10.36 0.47
CA TYR A 160 -4.91 -9.62 -0.46
C TYR A 160 -4.32 -10.46 -1.60
N LEU A 161 -4.26 -11.78 -1.46
CA LEU A 161 -3.70 -12.67 -2.48
C LEU A 161 -4.49 -12.59 -3.79
N ILE A 162 -5.82 -12.56 -3.75
CA ILE A 162 -6.65 -12.39 -4.95
C ILE A 162 -6.29 -11.07 -5.66
N TYR A 163 -6.17 -9.99 -4.89
CA TYR A 163 -5.87 -8.68 -5.44
C TYR A 163 -4.47 -8.62 -6.06
N LEU A 164 -3.48 -9.22 -5.40
CA LEU A 164 -2.13 -9.29 -5.93
C LEU A 164 -2.06 -10.14 -7.21
N ASN A 165 -2.78 -11.27 -7.27
CA ASN A 165 -2.87 -12.10 -8.47
C ASN A 165 -3.51 -11.37 -9.66
N LEU A 166 -4.58 -10.58 -9.43
CA LEU A 166 -5.21 -9.78 -10.49
C LEU A 166 -4.25 -8.74 -11.09
N VAL A 167 -3.47 -8.05 -10.24
CA VAL A 167 -2.45 -7.12 -10.72
C VAL A 167 -1.33 -7.87 -11.45
N ASN A 168 -0.99 -9.09 -11.00
CA ASN A 168 0.01 -9.93 -11.65
C ASN A 168 -0.39 -10.37 -13.06
N ILE A 169 -1.67 -10.75 -13.24
CA ILE A 169 -2.22 -11.06 -14.57
C ILE A 169 -2.12 -9.81 -15.47
N LEU A 170 -2.45 -8.63 -14.93
CA LEU A 170 -2.29 -7.38 -15.66
C LEU A 170 -0.81 -7.09 -16.02
N GLY A 171 0.12 -7.45 -15.13
CA GLY A 171 1.57 -7.32 -15.35
C GLY A 171 2.14 -8.20 -16.46
N PHE A 172 1.41 -9.25 -16.90
CA PHE A 172 1.76 -10.05 -18.08
C PHE A 172 1.18 -9.51 -19.40
N VAL A 173 0.23 -8.56 -19.34
CA VAL A 173 -0.35 -7.94 -20.54
C VAL A 173 0.71 -7.31 -21.48
N PRO A 174 1.82 -6.71 -20.99
CA PRO A 174 2.90 -6.25 -21.86
C PRO A 174 3.46 -7.31 -22.83
N ILE A 175 3.38 -8.62 -22.51
CA ILE A 175 3.78 -9.71 -23.41
C ILE A 175 2.90 -9.73 -24.66
N VAL A 176 1.60 -9.52 -24.49
CA VAL A 176 0.64 -9.48 -25.61
C VAL A 176 0.96 -8.28 -26.51
N PHE A 177 1.26 -7.13 -25.93
CA PHE A 177 1.66 -5.93 -26.69
C PHE A 177 3.00 -6.10 -27.41
N PHE A 178 3.93 -6.86 -26.83
CA PHE A 178 5.17 -7.26 -27.48
C PHE A 178 4.91 -8.12 -28.73
N MET A 179 4.06 -9.14 -28.61
CA MET A 179 3.68 -9.98 -29.75
C MET A 179 2.95 -9.20 -30.86
N LEU A 180 2.20 -8.16 -30.50
CA LEU A 180 1.50 -7.27 -31.43
C LEU A 180 2.44 -6.26 -32.13
N GLY A 181 3.72 -6.18 -31.75
CA GLY A 181 4.68 -5.22 -32.31
C GLY A 181 4.36 -3.76 -31.97
N TRP A 182 3.62 -3.52 -30.89
CA TRP A 182 3.21 -2.18 -30.48
C TRP A 182 4.23 -1.46 -29.59
N LEU A 183 5.29 -2.16 -29.15
CA LEU A 183 6.35 -1.60 -28.32
C LEU A 183 7.51 -1.11 -29.19
N GLN A 184 7.85 0.17 -29.10
CA GLN A 184 9.11 0.75 -29.60
C GLN A 184 10.21 0.73 -28.52
N ILE A 185 9.82 0.80 -27.23
CA ILE A 185 10.75 0.74 -26.10
C ILE A 185 10.39 -0.46 -25.21
N GLU A 186 11.23 -1.50 -25.28
CA GLU A 186 10.97 -2.82 -24.66
C GLU A 186 11.42 -2.93 -23.19
N LEU A 187 12.25 -2.00 -22.72
CA LEU A 187 12.84 -2.08 -21.37
C LEU A 187 11.79 -2.04 -20.23
N PRO A 188 10.84 -1.09 -20.18
CA PRO A 188 9.90 -1.00 -19.07
C PRO A 188 8.95 -2.20 -19.01
N SER A 189 8.51 -2.69 -20.16
CA SER A 189 7.64 -3.86 -20.28
C SER A 189 8.36 -5.14 -19.86
N ALA A 190 9.62 -5.33 -20.26
CA ALA A 190 10.43 -6.48 -19.83
C ALA A 190 10.64 -6.49 -18.30
N ILE A 191 10.93 -5.35 -17.70
CA ILE A 191 11.07 -5.22 -16.24
C ILE A 191 9.74 -5.57 -15.54
N CYS A 192 8.60 -5.09 -16.06
CA CYS A 192 7.29 -5.39 -15.49
C CYS A 192 6.97 -6.89 -15.51
N VAL A 193 7.25 -7.57 -16.63
CA VAL A 193 7.05 -9.02 -16.75
C VAL A 193 7.97 -9.76 -15.77
N GLY A 194 9.24 -9.37 -15.68
CA GLY A 194 10.19 -9.95 -14.73
C GLY A 194 9.75 -9.78 -13.27
N CYS A 195 9.33 -8.57 -12.89
CA CYS A 195 8.78 -8.31 -11.56
C CYS A 195 7.53 -9.16 -11.28
N SER A 196 6.61 -9.26 -12.25
CA SER A 196 5.40 -10.08 -12.13
C SER A 196 5.74 -11.56 -11.88
N PHE A 197 6.75 -12.07 -12.59
CA PHE A 197 7.24 -13.43 -12.39
C PHE A 197 7.87 -13.64 -11.00
N LEU A 198 8.68 -12.68 -10.53
CA LEU A 198 9.26 -12.71 -9.19
C LEU A 198 8.20 -12.64 -8.08
N PHE A 199 7.17 -11.82 -8.26
CA PHE A 199 6.05 -11.74 -7.32
C PHE A 199 5.25 -13.05 -7.30
N LEU A 200 4.99 -13.64 -8.46
CA LEU A 200 4.29 -14.92 -8.56
C LEU A 200 5.06 -16.04 -7.87
N THR A 201 6.36 -16.17 -8.17
CA THR A 201 7.23 -17.17 -7.54
C THR A 201 7.33 -16.95 -6.03
N GLY A 202 7.45 -15.70 -5.58
CA GLY A 202 7.39 -15.34 -4.16
C GLY A 202 6.08 -15.77 -3.48
N ILE A 203 4.92 -15.54 -4.11
CA ILE A 203 3.63 -15.99 -3.58
C ILE A 203 3.61 -17.53 -3.45
N VAL A 204 4.04 -18.24 -4.50
CA VAL A 204 4.04 -19.71 -4.54
C VAL A 204 4.96 -20.31 -3.48
N LEU A 205 6.16 -19.74 -3.28
CA LEU A 205 7.13 -20.25 -2.31
C LEU A 205 6.74 -19.94 -0.86
N PHE A 206 6.33 -18.71 -0.57
CA PHE A 206 6.09 -18.28 0.81
C PHE A 206 4.66 -18.49 1.31
N LYS A 207 3.67 -18.55 0.41
CA LYS A 207 2.24 -18.56 0.79
C LYS A 207 1.41 -19.65 0.11
N ARG A 208 2.05 -20.75 -0.30
CA ARG A 208 1.44 -21.91 -0.99
C ARG A 208 0.12 -22.38 -0.35
N HIS A 209 0.10 -22.60 0.97
CA HIS A 209 -1.08 -23.11 1.67
C HIS A 209 -2.23 -22.10 1.75
N ALA A 210 -1.93 -20.81 1.86
CA ALA A 210 -2.94 -19.77 1.96
C ALA A 210 -3.56 -19.43 0.59
N ALA A 211 -2.74 -19.44 -0.47
CA ALA A 211 -3.22 -19.25 -1.84
C ALA A 211 -4.12 -20.41 -2.29
N TYR A 212 -3.73 -21.66 -2.00
CA TYR A 212 -4.52 -22.85 -2.37
C TYR A 212 -5.84 -22.94 -1.61
N GLY A 213 -5.83 -22.59 -0.31
CA GLY A 213 -7.03 -22.60 0.52
C GLY A 213 -8.09 -21.58 0.08
N GLU A 214 -7.68 -20.46 -0.52
CA GLU A 214 -8.62 -19.44 -0.98
C GLU A 214 -9.17 -19.71 -2.38
N ILE A 215 -8.32 -20.20 -3.30
CA ILE A 215 -8.77 -20.68 -4.61
C ILE A 215 -9.81 -21.79 -4.40
N LYS A 216 -9.54 -22.76 -3.51
CA LYS A 216 -10.47 -23.86 -3.17
C LYS A 216 -11.73 -23.39 -2.44
N LYS A 217 -11.69 -22.30 -1.67
CA LYS A 217 -12.89 -21.77 -0.99
C LYS A 217 -13.84 -21.06 -1.95
N ARG A 218 -13.32 -20.44 -3.02
CA ARG A 218 -14.12 -19.61 -3.95
C ARG A 218 -14.48 -20.35 -5.23
N LEU A 219 -13.64 -21.27 -5.71
CA LEU A 219 -14.05 -22.34 -6.60
C LEU A 219 -14.60 -23.46 -5.71
N HIS A 220 -15.92 -23.51 -5.49
CA HIS A 220 -16.57 -24.61 -4.79
C HIS A 220 -16.27 -25.97 -5.47
N VAL A 221 -15.16 -26.61 -5.10
CA VAL A 221 -14.80 -28.01 -5.39
C VAL A 221 -14.23 -28.64 -4.12
#